data_AF-A0A937VQX4-F1
#
_entry.id   AF-A0A937VQX4-F1
#
_cell.length_a   1.000
_cell.length_b   1.000
_cell.length_c   1.000
_cell.angle_alpha   90.00
_cell.angle_beta   90.00
_cell.angle_gamma   90.00
#
_symmetry.space_group_name_H-M   'P 1'
#
loop_
_entity.id
_entity.type
_entity.pdbx_description
1 polymer ?
#
loop_
_entity_poly.entity_id
_entity_poly.type
_entity_poly.pdbx_seq_one_letter_code
_entity_poly.pdbx_strand_id
1 'polypeptide(L)'
;MSKDKIFSQARKEKRTLLTEIESKELLKEAGIPVVEAKLAKTKAEAMALSKKIGFPVALKIVSPDVAHKSDIGGVKLGLKNATQVGKAYSEILAAVKKHQRKAKILGVSVQKMVRPGVEVIIGMTKDPQFGPVLMFGL
;
A
#
# COMPACT_ATOMS: atom_id res chain seq x y z
N MET A 1 -1.24 -12.61 -10.15
CA MET A 1 -1.88 -12.11 -11.38
C MET A 1 -0.76 -11.78 -12.33
N SER A 2 -0.76 -12.30 -13.56
CA SER A 2 0.31 -11.95 -14.51
C SER A 2 0.44 -10.43 -14.67
N LYS A 3 1.68 -9.92 -14.71
CA LYS A 3 2.06 -8.53 -15.03
C LYS A 3 1.18 -7.87 -16.09
N ASP A 4 0.89 -8.57 -17.19
CA ASP A 4 0.10 -8.03 -18.29
C ASP A 4 -1.35 -7.71 -17.88
N LYS A 5 -1.92 -8.53 -16.98
CA LYS A 5 -3.26 -8.31 -16.44
C LYS A 5 -3.31 -7.07 -15.55
N ILE A 6 -2.29 -6.83 -14.74
CA ILE A 6 -2.21 -5.63 -13.87
C ILE A 6 -2.17 -4.36 -14.73
N PHE A 7 -1.27 -4.30 -15.72
CA PHE A 7 -1.17 -3.13 -16.60
C PHE A 7 -2.42 -2.93 -17.45
N SER A 8 -2.98 -4.01 -18.00
CA SER A 8 -4.20 -3.94 -18.81
C SER A 8 -5.39 -3.41 -18.00
N GLN A 9 -5.54 -3.87 -16.74
CA GLN A 9 -6.59 -3.38 -15.86
C GLN A 9 -6.41 -1.91 -15.52
N ALA A 10 -5.19 -1.48 -15.17
CA ALA A 10 -4.90 -0.08 -14.86
C ALA A 10 -5.21 0.84 -16.05
N ARG A 11 -4.82 0.44 -17.27
CA ARG A 11 -5.11 1.19 -18.51
C ARG A 11 -6.61 1.24 -18.80
N LYS A 12 -7.33 0.13 -18.61
CA LYS A 12 -8.80 0.07 -18.80
C LYS A 12 -9.53 1.00 -17.84
N GLU A 13 -9.01 1.16 -16.63
CA GLU A 13 -9.48 2.11 -15.62
C GLU A 13 -8.92 3.53 -15.81
N LYS A 14 -8.19 3.80 -16.90
CA LYS A 14 -7.52 5.08 -17.20
C LYS A 14 -6.59 5.58 -16.09
N ARG A 15 -5.99 4.65 -15.34
CA ARG A 15 -5.01 4.95 -14.29
C ARG A 15 -3.61 5.02 -14.86
N THR A 16 -2.86 6.03 -14.40
CA THR A 16 -1.41 6.15 -14.61
C THR A 16 -0.61 5.61 -13.42
N LEU A 17 -1.28 5.34 -12.30
CA LEU A 17 -0.68 4.82 -11.07
C LEU A 17 -1.24 3.44 -10.73
N LEU A 18 -0.35 2.58 -10.22
CA LEU A 18 -0.69 1.30 -9.62
C LEU A 18 -0.91 1.48 -8.11
N THR A 19 -1.80 0.67 -7.55
CA THR A 19 -1.94 0.55 -6.10
C THR A 19 -0.71 -0.12 -5.48
N GLU A 20 -0.47 0.06 -4.18
CA GLU A 20 0.66 -0.59 -3.50
C GLU A 20 0.65 -2.13 -3.65
N ILE A 21 -0.54 -2.74 -3.68
CA ILE A 21 -0.68 -4.20 -3.83
C ILE A 21 -0.23 -4.63 -5.24
N GLU A 22 -0.74 -3.96 -6.27
CA GLU A 22 -0.34 -4.20 -7.67
C GLU A 22 1.17 -3.98 -7.85
N SER A 23 1.73 -2.88 -7.33
CA SER A 23 3.16 -2.59 -7.43
C SER A 23 4.02 -3.64 -6.73
N LYS A 24 3.63 -4.09 -5.54
CA LYS A 24 4.36 -5.15 -4.81
C LYS A 24 4.31 -6.50 -5.51
N GLU A 25 3.20 -6.83 -6.16
CA GLU A 25 3.09 -8.04 -6.95
C GLU A 25 4.10 -8.03 -8.10
N LEU A 26 4.22 -6.91 -8.83
CA LEU A 26 5.22 -6.74 -9.89
C LEU A 26 6.66 -6.80 -9.39
N LEU A 27 6.96 -6.14 -8.26
CA LEU A 27 8.30 -6.19 -7.66
C LEU A 27 8.67 -7.62 -7.25
N LYS A 28 7.72 -8.36 -6.66
CA LYS A 28 7.91 -9.77 -6.30
C LYS A 28 8.18 -10.63 -7.53
N GLU A 29 7.42 -10.45 -8.61
CA GLU A 29 7.65 -11.16 -9.88
C GLU A 29 9.03 -10.84 -10.48
N ALA A 30 9.55 -9.63 -10.24
CA ALA A 30 10.90 -9.23 -10.64
C ALA A 30 12.01 -9.71 -9.69
N GLY A 31 11.69 -10.51 -8.66
CA GLY A 31 12.67 -11.02 -7.69
C GLY A 31 13.05 -10.03 -6.59
N ILE A 32 12.37 -8.87 -6.50
CA ILE A 32 12.61 -7.87 -5.45
C ILE A 32 11.82 -8.27 -4.19
N PRO A 33 12.48 -8.47 -3.03
CA PRO A 33 11.79 -8.81 -1.80
C PRO A 33 10.84 -7.70 -1.37
N VAL A 34 9.59 -8.07 -1.06
CA VAL A 34 8.58 -7.13 -0.57
C VAL A 34 7.87 -7.68 0.67
N VAL A 35 7.47 -6.78 1.56
CA VAL A 35 6.55 -7.13 2.65
C VAL A 35 5.18 -7.43 2.05
N GLU A 36 4.69 -8.65 2.27
CA GLU A 36 3.37 -9.05 1.77
C GLU A 36 2.27 -8.12 2.32
N ALA A 37 1.36 -7.72 1.43
CA ALA A 37 0.22 -6.87 1.75
C ALA A 37 -1.07 -7.63 1.46
N LYS A 38 -1.90 -7.83 2.49
CA LYS A 38 -3.21 -8.46 2.36
C LYS A 38 -4.31 -7.41 2.41
N LEU A 39 -5.24 -7.43 1.45
CA LEU A 39 -6.36 -6.50 1.41
C LEU A 39 -7.45 -6.93 2.39
N ALA A 40 -7.88 -6.02 3.26
CA ALA A 40 -9.09 -6.11 4.06
C ALA A 40 -10.14 -5.13 3.53
N LYS A 41 -11.35 -5.62 3.25
CA LYS A 41 -12.50 -4.79 2.87
C LYS A 41 -13.37 -4.40 4.06
N THR A 42 -13.17 -5.06 5.19
CA THR A 42 -13.91 -4.77 6.43
C THR A 42 -12.97 -4.66 7.64
N LYS A 43 -13.45 -4.00 8.69
CA LYS A 43 -12.76 -3.92 9.98
C LYS A 43 -12.49 -5.31 10.56
N ALA A 44 -13.47 -6.21 10.46
CA ALA A 44 -13.35 -7.58 10.95
C ALA A 44 -12.28 -8.37 10.18
N GLU A 45 -12.25 -8.25 8.85
CA GLU A 45 -11.18 -8.84 8.03
C GLU A 45 -9.81 -8.29 8.39
N ALA A 46 -9.67 -6.97 8.61
CA ALA A 46 -8.41 -6.37 9.00
C ALA A 46 -7.89 -6.95 10.33
N MET A 47 -8.78 -7.11 11.31
CA MET A 47 -8.46 -7.72 12.60
C MET A 47 -8.07 -9.19 12.47
N ALA A 48 -8.80 -9.97 11.66
CA ALA A 48 -8.52 -11.39 11.41
C ALA A 48 -7.18 -11.59 10.68
N LEU A 49 -6.93 -10.83 9.61
CA LEU A 49 -5.66 -10.85 8.88
C LEU A 49 -4.49 -10.46 9.78
N SER A 50 -4.67 -9.45 10.64
CA SER A 50 -3.62 -9.02 11.57
C SER A 50 -3.24 -10.11 12.58
N LYS A 51 -4.23 -10.87 13.08
CA LYS A 51 -3.97 -12.04 13.94
C LYS A 51 -3.19 -13.13 13.19
N LYS A 52 -3.54 -13.39 11.93
CA LYS A 52 -2.86 -14.40 11.09
C LYS A 52 -1.42 -14.00 10.74
N ILE A 53 -1.18 -12.73 10.44
CA ILE A 53 0.16 -12.18 10.12
C ILE A 53 1.03 -12.07 11.37
N GLY A 54 0.40 -11.83 12.53
CA GLY A 54 1.07 -11.60 13.80
C GLY A 54 1.52 -10.15 13.97
N PHE A 55 1.44 -9.65 15.20
CA PHE A 55 1.75 -8.27 15.56
C PHE A 55 3.28 -8.01 15.70
N PRO A 56 3.76 -6.75 15.62
CA PRO A 56 3.01 -5.57 15.21
C PRO A 56 2.75 -5.52 13.69
N VAL A 57 1.65 -4.87 13.31
CA VAL A 57 1.24 -4.68 11.91
C VAL A 57 1.07 -3.21 11.55
N ALA A 58 1.07 -2.95 10.25
CA ALA A 58 0.74 -1.67 9.63
C ALA A 58 -0.58 -1.79 8.86
N LEU A 59 -1.39 -0.73 8.92
CA LEU A 59 -2.56 -0.54 8.07
C LEU A 59 -2.32 0.63 7.11
N LYS A 60 -2.62 0.44 5.83
CA LYS A 60 -2.51 1.50 4.81
C LYS A 60 -3.72 1.48 3.88
N ILE A 61 -4.35 2.62 3.65
CA ILE A 61 -5.47 2.75 2.70
C ILE A 61 -5.05 2.26 1.32
N VAL A 62 -5.96 1.55 0.65
CA VAL A 62 -5.82 1.14 -0.75
C VAL A 62 -6.90 1.85 -1.56
N SER A 63 -6.48 2.85 -2.34
CA SER A 63 -7.33 3.62 -3.23
C SER A 63 -6.49 4.07 -4.43
N PRO A 64 -6.99 3.94 -5.68
CA PRO A 64 -6.32 4.52 -6.84
C PRO A 64 -6.30 6.05 -6.82
N ASP A 65 -7.17 6.68 -6.02
CA ASP A 65 -7.31 8.13 -5.95
C ASP A 65 -6.41 8.76 -4.86
N VAL A 66 -5.77 7.92 -4.03
CA VAL A 66 -4.93 8.34 -2.91
C VAL A 66 -3.49 7.86 -3.11
N ALA A 67 -2.65 8.71 -3.73
CA ALA A 67 -1.22 8.45 -3.86
C ALA A 67 -0.46 8.73 -2.55
N HIS A 68 -0.59 9.95 -2.02
CA HIS A 68 0.08 10.39 -0.78
C HIS A 68 -0.74 10.07 0.46
N LYS A 69 -0.84 8.77 0.77
CA LYS A 69 -1.67 8.24 1.86
C LYS A 69 -1.26 8.70 3.26
N SER A 70 0.03 8.89 3.53
CA SER A 70 0.50 9.31 4.86
C SER A 70 -0.04 10.70 5.23
N ASP A 71 0.01 11.63 4.27
CA ASP A 71 -0.35 13.05 4.44
C ASP A 71 -1.81 13.24 4.85
N ILE A 72 -2.69 12.32 4.45
CA ILE A 72 -4.12 12.36 4.76
C ILE A 72 -4.52 11.43 5.91
N GLY A 73 -3.56 10.90 6.67
CA GLY A 73 -3.82 9.96 7.77
C GLY A 73 -4.23 8.55 7.32
N GLY A 74 -3.96 8.20 6.06
CA GLY A 74 -4.25 6.90 5.46
C GLY A 74 -3.26 5.79 5.84
N VAL A 75 -2.34 6.05 6.76
CA VAL A 75 -1.33 5.08 7.26
C VAL A 75 -1.34 5.04 8.79
N LYS A 76 -1.36 3.84 9.36
CA LYS A 76 -1.22 3.59 10.80
C LYS A 76 -0.20 2.47 11.02
N LEU A 77 0.86 2.77 11.76
CA LEU A 77 1.99 1.86 11.96
C LEU A 77 2.02 1.30 13.38
N GLY A 78 2.78 0.23 13.59
CA GLY A 78 3.10 -0.26 14.94
C GLY A 78 1.91 -0.77 15.76
N LEU A 79 0.85 -1.25 15.10
CA LEU A 79 -0.37 -1.73 15.77
C LEU A 79 -0.10 -3.09 16.41
N LYS A 80 -0.24 -3.15 17.74
CA LYS A 80 0.22 -4.26 18.58
C LYS A 80 -0.85 -5.31 18.90
N ASN A 81 -2.12 -5.01 18.63
CA ASN A 81 -3.22 -5.94 18.90
C ASN A 81 -4.46 -5.64 18.03
N ALA A 82 -5.43 -6.55 18.05
CA ALA A 82 -6.63 -6.47 17.23
C ALA A 82 -7.51 -5.23 17.55
N THR A 83 -7.55 -4.78 18.81
CA THR A 83 -8.29 -3.58 19.21
C THR A 83 -7.70 -2.33 18.56
N GLN A 84 -6.37 -2.17 18.60
CA GLN A 84 -5.67 -1.07 17.93
C GLN A 84 -5.89 -1.11 16.41
N VAL A 85 -5.86 -2.30 15.79
CA VAL A 85 -6.19 -2.48 14.37
C VAL A 85 -7.61 -2.03 14.05
N GLY A 86 -8.58 -2.45 14.86
CA GLY A 86 -9.97 -2.08 14.67
C GLY A 86 -10.21 -0.57 14.77
N LYS A 87 -9.54 0.11 15.71
CA LYS A 87 -9.58 1.58 15.84
C LYS A 87 -8.91 2.26 14.65
N ALA A 88 -7.70 1.84 14.30
CA ALA A 88 -6.92 2.38 13.19
C ALA A 88 -7.65 2.25 11.83
N TYR A 89 -8.36 1.15 11.60
CA TYR A 89 -9.16 0.96 10.38
C TYR A 89 -10.24 2.05 10.24
N SER A 90 -11.01 2.29 11.31
CA SER A 90 -12.05 3.32 11.33
C SER A 90 -11.47 4.73 11.17
N GLU A 91 -10.34 5.02 11.83
CA GLU A 91 -9.64 6.30 11.72
C GLU A 91 -9.15 6.57 10.29
N ILE A 92 -8.54 5.58 9.63
CA ILE A 92 -8.09 5.69 8.24
C ILE A 92 -9.25 6.04 7.31
N LEU A 93 -10.38 5.33 7.41
CA LEU A 93 -11.54 5.59 6.56
C LEU A 93 -12.13 6.98 6.81
N ALA A 94 -12.21 7.40 8.07
CA ALA A 94 -12.69 8.73 8.42
C ALA A 94 -11.76 9.83 7.87
N ALA A 95 -10.44 9.66 8.01
CA ALA A 95 -9.45 10.62 7.55
C ALA A 95 -9.47 10.75 6.02
N VAL A 96 -9.53 9.64 5.29
CA VAL A 96 -9.60 9.65 3.82
C VAL A 96 -10.90 10.30 3.34
N LYS A 97 -12.05 9.96 3.93
CA LYS A 97 -13.34 10.59 3.58
C LYS A 97 -13.36 12.09 3.86
N LYS A 98 -12.65 12.56 4.90
CA LYS A 98 -12.54 13.99 5.22
C LYS A 98 -11.76 14.76 4.15
N HIS A 99 -10.63 14.22 3.70
CA HIS A 99 -9.75 14.90 2.73
C HIS A 99 -10.16 14.69 1.27
N GLN A 100 -10.71 13.52 0.93
CA GLN A 100 -11.11 13.15 -0.42
C GLN A 100 -12.45 12.39 -0.39
N ARG A 101 -13.55 13.12 -0.28
CA ARG A 101 -14.92 12.56 -0.19
C ARG A 101 -15.30 11.61 -1.33
N LYS A 102 -14.75 11.85 -2.53
CA LYS A 102 -15.07 11.07 -3.74
C LYS A 102 -14.09 9.93 -4.01
N ALA A 103 -13.10 9.70 -3.14
CA ALA A 103 -12.10 8.66 -3.35
C ALA A 103 -12.72 7.25 -3.33
N LYS A 104 -12.40 6.46 -4.34
CA LYS A 104 -12.74 5.05 -4.47
C LYS A 104 -11.88 4.23 -3.52
N ILE A 105 -12.41 3.90 -2.36
CA ILE A 105 -11.71 3.04 -1.40
C ILE A 105 -11.89 1.58 -1.77
N LEU A 106 -10.79 0.88 -2.11
CA LEU A 106 -10.79 -0.56 -2.38
C LEU A 106 -10.70 -1.39 -1.10
N GLY A 107 -10.16 -0.80 -0.02
CA GLY A 107 -10.01 -1.41 1.30
C GLY A 107 -8.79 -0.85 2.03
N VAL A 108 -8.29 -1.62 3.00
CA VAL A 108 -7.08 -1.31 3.77
C VAL A 108 -6.12 -2.49 3.67
N SER A 109 -4.87 -2.23 3.32
CA SER A 109 -3.83 -3.26 3.33
C SER A 109 -3.32 -3.50 4.75
N VAL A 110 -3.19 -4.77 5.13
CA VAL A 110 -2.61 -5.25 6.38
C VAL A 110 -1.23 -5.82 6.07
N GLN A 111 -0.20 -5.34 6.79
CA GLN A 111 1.20 -5.67 6.50
C GLN A 111 1.97 -5.91 7.81
N LYS A 112 2.94 -6.82 7.80
CA LYS A 112 3.85 -7.02 8.94
C LYS A 112 4.79 -5.83 9.08
N MET A 113 5.04 -5.36 10.31
CA MET A 113 6.13 -4.40 10.56
C MET A 113 7.48 -5.14 10.48
N VAL A 114 8.40 -4.61 9.68
CA VAL A 114 9.78 -5.12 9.61
C VAL A 114 10.61 -4.55 10.76
N ARG A 115 11.74 -5.20 11.05
CA ARG A 115 12.72 -4.69 12.02
C ARG A 115 13.36 -3.41 11.46
N PRO A 116 13.74 -2.44 12.32
CA PRO A 116 14.55 -1.31 11.90
C PRO A 116 15.84 -1.77 11.22
N GLY A 117 16.33 -0.98 10.29
CA GLY A 117 17.56 -1.21 9.55
C GLY A 117 18.01 0.08 8.89
N VAL A 118 19.00 -0.01 8.00
CA VAL A 118 19.38 1.12 7.15
C VAL A 118 18.27 1.32 6.12
N GLU A 119 17.63 2.48 6.17
CA GLU A 119 16.66 2.87 5.15
C GLU A 119 17.42 3.36 3.91
N VAL A 120 16.94 2.93 2.74
CA VAL A 120 17.47 3.34 1.44
C VAL A 120 16.31 3.59 0.50
N ILE A 121 16.53 4.43 -0.50
CA ILE A 121 15.57 4.70 -1.56
C ILE A 121 16.15 4.29 -2.91
N ILE A 122 15.33 3.56 -3.68
CA ILE A 122 15.59 3.24 -5.09
C ILE A 122 14.46 3.87 -5.90
N GLY A 123 14.83 4.75 -6.82
CA GLY A 123 13.91 5.41 -7.75
C GLY A 123 14.23 5.05 -9.19
N MET A 124 13.23 5.05 -10.06
CA MET A 124 13.43 4.93 -11.51
C MET A 124 12.58 5.99 -12.21
N THR A 125 13.17 6.70 -13.15
CA THR A 125 12.47 7.63 -14.03
C THR A 125 12.85 7.36 -15.48
N LYS A 126 12.05 7.87 -16.41
CA LYS A 126 12.42 7.89 -17.83
C LYS A 126 12.81 9.31 -18.19
N ASP A 127 14.10 9.55 -18.32
CA ASP A 127 14.65 10.81 -18.77
C ASP A 127 14.43 10.98 -20.30
N PRO A 128 14.08 12.19 -20.79
CA PRO A 128 13.86 12.44 -22.21
C PRO A 128 15.09 12.21 -23.09
N GLN A 129 16.31 12.40 -22.57
CA GLN A 129 17.57 12.28 -23.31
C GLN A 129 18.22 10.91 -23.10
N PHE A 130 18.22 10.42 -21.86
CA PHE A 130 18.98 9.23 -21.47
C PHE A 130 18.13 7.95 -21.36
N GLY A 131 16.80 8.05 -21.48
CA GLY A 131 15.91 6.89 -21.31
C GLY A 131 15.76 6.48 -19.84
N PRO A 132 15.63 5.18 -19.51
CA PRO A 132 15.48 4.74 -18.12
C PRO A 132 16.70 5.06 -17.26
N VAL A 133 16.51 5.82 -16.18
CA VAL A 133 17.54 6.20 -15.20
C VAL A 133 17.16 5.67 -13.82
N LEU A 134 18.13 5.10 -13.11
CA LEU A 134 17.99 4.62 -11.73
C LEU A 134 18.67 5.58 -10.75
N MET A 135 17.99 5.83 -9.63
CA MET A 135 18.47 6.59 -8.49
C MET A 135 18.62 5.65 -7.30
N PHE A 136 19.72 5.76 -6.56
CA PHE A 136 19.94 5.13 -5.27
C PHE A 136 20.36 6.19 -4.25
N GLY A 137 19.81 6.14 -3.04
CA GLY A 137 20.14 7.05 -1.95
C GLY A 137 19.85 6.46 -0.58
N LEU A 138 20.36 7.12 0.46
CA LEU A 138 20.08 6.85 1.88
C LEU A 138 19.19 7.97 2.43
#